data_AF-A0A2A9KEP2-F1
#
_entry.id   AF-A0A2A9KEP2-F1
#
_cell.length_a   1.000
_cell.length_b   1.000
_cell.length_c   1.000
_cell.angle_alpha   90.00
_cell.angle_beta   90.00
_cell.angle_gamma   90.00
#
_symmetry.space_group_name_H-M   'P 1'
#
loop_
_entity.id
_entity.type
_entity.pdbx_description
1 polymer ?
#
loop_
_entity_poly.entity_id
_entity_poly.type
_entity_poly.pdbx_seq_one_letter_code
_entity_poly.pdbx_strand_id
1 'polypeptide(L)'
;MALFDASALLAAVAAALRPMLGLGALATLMVVFKPLWMGILRAALILIKPRKSLEQRIARSKFKGQQLMRRLANDQAVSQPVLAAELRMLAGRD
;
A
#
# COMPACT_ATOMS: atom_id res chain seq x y z
N MET A 1 -58.75 26.39 12.15
CA MET A 1 -58.24 25.64 10.98
C MET A 1 -56.78 25.94 10.62
N ALA A 2 -56.25 27.17 10.80
CA ALA A 2 -54.89 27.53 10.34
C ALA A 2 -53.67 27.03 11.18
N LEU A 3 -53.87 26.52 12.40
CA LEU A 3 -52.77 26.04 13.27
C LEU A 3 -52.28 24.61 12.92
N PHE A 4 -53.10 23.83 12.22
CA PHE A 4 -52.74 22.48 11.79
C PHE A 4 -51.68 22.47 10.67
N ASP A 5 -51.69 23.47 9.79
CA ASP A 5 -50.74 23.54 8.67
C ASP A 5 -49.33 23.89 9.14
N ALA A 6 -49.18 24.82 10.09
CA ALA A 6 -47.87 25.22 10.59
C ALA A 6 -47.16 24.07 11.35
N SER A 7 -47.91 23.33 12.17
CA SER A 7 -47.38 22.19 12.94
C SER A 7 -47.06 20.99 12.04
N ALA A 8 -47.90 20.70 11.05
CA ALA A 8 -47.64 19.66 10.06
C ALA A 8 -46.40 19.96 9.20
N LEU A 9 -46.22 21.23 8.80
CA LEU A 9 -45.07 21.67 8.02
C LEU A 9 -43.76 21.59 8.83
N LEU A 10 -43.80 21.98 10.11
CA LEU A 10 -42.69 21.79 11.05
C LEU A 10 -42.33 20.31 11.25
N ALA A 11 -43.33 19.43 11.36
CA ALA A 11 -43.11 18.00 11.50
C ALA A 11 -42.49 17.38 10.23
N ALA A 12 -42.95 17.80 9.04
CA ALA A 12 -42.38 17.37 7.77
C ALA A 12 -40.91 17.84 7.61
N VAL A 13 -40.63 19.09 7.97
CA VAL A 13 -39.28 19.65 7.98
C VAL A 13 -38.38 18.90 8.98
N ALA A 14 -38.87 18.64 10.19
CA ALA A 14 -38.13 17.87 11.19
C ALA A 14 -37.87 16.42 10.73
N ALA A 15 -38.85 15.79 10.09
CA ALA A 15 -38.72 14.44 9.53
C ALA A 15 -37.71 14.37 8.39
N ALA A 16 -37.59 15.44 7.58
CA ALA A 16 -36.59 15.54 6.51
C ALA A 16 -35.18 15.94 7.02
N LEU A 17 -35.10 16.82 8.02
CA LEU A 17 -33.83 17.26 8.60
C LEU A 17 -33.15 16.14 9.38
N ARG A 18 -33.91 15.29 10.07
CA ARG A 18 -33.35 14.23 10.93
C ARG A 18 -32.44 13.24 10.17
N PRO A 19 -32.82 12.68 9.01
CA PRO A 19 -31.91 11.86 8.22
C PRO A 19 -30.80 12.70 7.57
N MET A 20 -31.04 13.94 7.14
CA MET A 20 -29.98 14.81 6.57
C MET A 20 -28.88 15.11 7.59
N LEU A 21 -29.24 15.40 8.83
CA LEU A 21 -28.28 15.62 9.91
C LEU A 21 -27.55 14.32 10.29
N GLY A 22 -28.26 13.20 10.33
CA GLY A 22 -27.64 11.89 10.57
C GLY A 22 -26.63 11.52 9.48
N LEU A 23 -26.99 11.69 8.21
CA LEU A 23 -26.10 11.44 7.07
C LEU A 23 -24.93 12.44 7.04
N GLY A 24 -25.17 13.70 7.36
CA GLY A 24 -24.14 14.72 7.47
C GLY A 24 -23.12 14.40 8.57
N ALA A 25 -23.60 14.00 9.76
CA ALA A 25 -22.73 13.58 10.86
C ALA A 25 -21.93 12.31 10.51
N LEU A 26 -22.52 11.38 9.78
CA LEU A 26 -21.83 10.17 9.34
C LEU A 26 -20.79 10.48 8.24
N ALA A 27 -21.10 11.40 7.34
CA ALA A 27 -20.17 11.88 6.32
C ALA A 27 -18.97 12.63 6.93
N THR A 28 -19.21 13.51 7.91
CA THR A 28 -18.12 14.19 8.61
C THR A 28 -17.26 13.20 9.40
N LEU A 29 -17.87 12.21 10.05
CA LEU A 29 -17.16 11.09 10.69
C LEU A 29 -16.27 10.35 9.67
N MET A 30 -16.80 9.99 8.50
CA MET A 30 -16.05 9.33 7.44
C MET A 30 -14.86 10.17 6.94
N VAL A 31 -15.02 11.50 6.84
CA VAL A 31 -13.96 12.41 6.39
C VAL A 31 -12.90 12.62 7.47
N VAL A 32 -13.30 12.85 8.72
CA VAL A 32 -12.37 13.04 9.86
C VAL A 32 -11.56 11.78 10.10
N PHE A 33 -12.21 10.62 10.01
CA PHE A 33 -11.57 9.31 10.18
C PHE A 33 -11.06 8.70 8.88
N LYS A 34 -11.06 9.44 7.77
CA LYS A 34 -10.43 9.04 6.49
C LYS A 34 -9.04 8.40 6.66
N PRO A 35 -8.10 8.92 7.50
CA PRO A 35 -6.81 8.27 7.70
C PRO A 35 -6.90 6.86 8.31
N LEU A 36 -7.87 6.60 9.21
CA LEU A 36 -8.06 5.25 9.78
C LEU A 36 -8.55 4.26 8.72
N TRP A 37 -9.56 4.65 7.94
CA TRP A 37 -10.08 3.82 6.86
C TRP A 37 -9.01 3.53 5.81
N MET A 38 -8.20 4.53 5.47
CA MET A 38 -7.07 4.35 4.56
C MET A 38 -6.00 3.42 5.13
N GLY A 39 -5.72 3.50 6.43
CA GLY A 39 -4.80 2.61 7.14
C GLY A 39 -5.26 1.16 7.13
N ILE A 40 -6.54 0.91 7.45
CA ILE A 40 -7.16 -0.41 7.40
C ILE A 40 -7.13 -0.97 5.98
N LEU A 41 -7.54 -0.16 4.98
CA LEU A 41 -7.52 -0.56 3.58
C LEU A 41 -6.10 -0.89 3.11
N ARG A 42 -5.10 -0.10 3.52
CA ARG A 42 -3.69 -0.34 3.18
C ARG A 42 -3.17 -1.62 3.82
N ALA A 43 -3.52 -1.89 5.08
CA ALA A 43 -3.17 -3.14 5.77
C ALA A 43 -3.85 -4.35 5.11
N ALA A 44 -5.14 -4.25 4.79
CA ALA A 44 -5.89 -5.28 4.07
C ALA A 44 -5.30 -5.54 2.67
N LEU A 45 -4.90 -4.49 1.95
CA LEU A 45 -4.23 -4.62 0.65
C LEU A 45 -2.85 -5.27 0.77
N ILE A 46 -2.11 -5.02 1.86
CA ILE A 46 -0.84 -5.70 2.14
C ILE A 46 -1.07 -7.20 2.39
N LEU A 47 -2.16 -7.56 3.08
CA LEU A 47 -2.51 -8.96 3.31
C LEU A 47 -2.84 -9.70 2.02
N ILE A 48 -3.62 -9.09 1.12
CA ILE A 48 -4.02 -9.70 -0.16
C ILE A 48 -2.86 -9.70 -1.17
N LYS A 49 -2.15 -8.58 -1.28
CA LYS A 49 -1.01 -8.42 -2.18
C LYS A 49 0.18 -7.95 -1.38
N PRO A 50 0.99 -8.87 -0.81
CA PRO A 50 2.19 -8.50 -0.07
C PRO A 50 3.09 -7.71 -1.02
N ARG A 51 3.13 -6.39 -0.82
CA ARG A 51 4.06 -5.53 -1.53
C ARG A 51 5.43 -5.89 -1.02
N LYS A 52 6.29 -6.42 -1.90
CA LYS A 52 7.70 -6.63 -1.58
C LYS A 52 8.25 -5.33 -0.98
N SER A 53 8.76 -5.41 0.24
CA SER A 53 9.31 -4.22 0.90
C SER A 53 10.42 -3.63 0.01
N LEU A 54 10.68 -2.32 0.14
CA LEU A 54 11.78 -1.68 -0.60
C LEU A 54 13.09 -2.43 -0.37
N GLU A 55 13.33 -2.86 0.87
CA GLU A 55 14.49 -3.67 1.24
C GLU A 55 14.52 -5.01 0.51
N GLN A 56 13.40 -5.73 0.41
CA GLN A 56 13.33 -6.98 -0.35
C GLN A 56 13.60 -6.77 -1.84
N ARG A 57 13.20 -5.62 -2.42
CA ARG A 57 13.49 -5.30 -3.82
C ARG A 57 14.97 -5.02 -4.03
N ILE A 58 15.58 -4.23 -3.14
CA ILE A 58 17.00 -3.89 -3.19
C ILE A 58 17.86 -5.14 -2.97
N ALA A 59 17.50 -5.99 -2.00
CA ALA A 59 18.17 -7.26 -1.78
C ALA A 59 18.08 -8.15 -3.03
N ARG A 60 16.90 -8.26 -3.65
CA ARG A 60 16.73 -9.06 -4.87
C ARG A 60 17.54 -8.55 -6.05
N SER A 61 17.68 -7.23 -6.23
CA SER A 61 18.54 -6.67 -7.28
C SER A 61 20.01 -6.97 -7.02
N LYS A 62 20.47 -6.84 -5.76
CA LYS A 62 21.84 -7.20 -5.37
C LYS A 62 22.13 -8.68 -5.59
N PHE A 63 21.24 -9.57 -5.13
CA PHE A 63 21.37 -11.02 -5.34
C PHE A 63 21.43 -11.40 -6.81
N LYS A 64 20.64 -10.74 -7.68
CA LYS A 64 20.67 -11.01 -9.13
C LYS A 64 22.02 -10.62 -9.74
N GLY A 65 22.62 -9.50 -9.33
CA GLY A 65 23.95 -9.08 -9.76
C GLY A 65 25.04 -10.06 -9.35
N GLN A 66 25.06 -10.44 -8.07
CA GLN A 66 26.02 -11.43 -7.54
C GLN A 66 25.87 -12.80 -8.22
N GLN A 67 24.64 -13.24 -8.47
CA GLN A 67 24.39 -14.51 -9.16
C GLN A 67 24.89 -14.49 -10.61
N LEU A 68 24.74 -13.38 -11.33
CA LEU A 68 25.27 -13.23 -12.68
C LEU A 68 26.80 -13.27 -12.70
N MET A 69 27.46 -12.56 -11.78
CA MET A 69 28.93 -12.58 -11.67
C MET A 69 29.45 -13.98 -11.33
N ARG A 70 28.78 -14.71 -10.42
CA ARG A 70 29.15 -16.10 -10.10
C ARG A 70 28.98 -17.04 -11.31
N ARG A 71 27.94 -16.84 -12.12
CA ARG A 71 27.74 -17.61 -13.36
C ARG A 71 28.85 -17.33 -14.38
N LEU A 72 29.19 -16.05 -14.60
CA LEU A 72 30.30 -15.66 -15.49
C LEU A 72 31.65 -16.20 -15.00
N ALA A 73 31.91 -16.14 -13.71
CA ALA A 73 33.11 -16.72 -13.12
C ALA A 73 33.19 -18.24 -13.31
N ASN A 74 32.05 -18.94 -13.30
CA ASN A 74 32.01 -20.38 -13.53
C ASN A 74 32.19 -20.73 -15.02
N ASP A 75 31.62 -19.93 -15.91
CA ASP A 75 31.76 -20.08 -17.36
C ASP A 75 33.21 -19.87 -17.81
N GLN A 76 33.87 -18.86 -17.23
CA GLN A 76 35.26 -18.51 -17.51
C GLN A 76 36.28 -19.33 -16.68
N ALA A 77 35.83 -20.20 -15.78
CA ALA A 77 36.72 -20.94 -14.88
C ALA A 77 37.69 -21.88 -15.64
N VAL A 78 37.25 -22.41 -16.78
CA VAL A 78 38.04 -23.36 -17.59
C VAL A 78 38.98 -22.63 -18.55
N SER A 79 38.54 -21.51 -19.13
CA SER A 79 39.32 -20.76 -20.13
C SER A 79 40.28 -19.74 -19.48
N GLN A 80 39.86 -19.07 -18.41
CA GLN A 80 40.60 -17.96 -17.78
C GLN A 80 40.44 -17.99 -16.25
N PRO A 81 41.23 -18.84 -15.55
CA PRO A 81 41.07 -19.07 -14.11
C PRO A 81 41.33 -17.82 -13.25
N VAL A 82 42.23 -16.92 -13.70
CA VAL A 82 42.53 -15.65 -13.02
C VAL A 82 41.33 -14.70 -13.08
N LEU A 83 40.75 -14.52 -14.26
CA LEU A 83 39.56 -13.70 -14.46
C LEU A 83 38.36 -14.25 -13.66
N ALA A 84 38.21 -15.57 -13.62
CA ALA A 84 37.20 -16.22 -12.78
C ALA A 84 37.40 -15.95 -11.27
N ALA A 85 38.64 -15.91 -10.79
CA ALA A 85 38.95 -15.58 -9.40
C ALA A 85 38.63 -14.10 -9.09
N GLU A 86 38.96 -13.17 -9.98
CA GLU A 86 38.63 -11.75 -9.85
C GLU A 86 37.11 -11.51 -9.82
N LEU A 87 36.36 -12.17 -10.70
CA LEU A 87 34.89 -12.10 -10.72
C LEU A 87 34.25 -12.66 -9.44
N ARG A 88 34.84 -13.71 -8.84
CA ARG A 88 34.39 -14.24 -7.54
C ARG A 88 34.68 -13.28 -6.39
N MET A 89 35.84 -12.61 -6.41
CA MET A 89 36.17 -11.59 -5.41
C MET A 89 35.25 -10.37 -5.52
N LEU A 90 34.97 -9.91 -6.75
CA LEU A 90 34.03 -8.81 -7.00
C LEU A 90 32.60 -9.16 -6.55
N ALA A 91 32.15 -10.39 -6.78
CA ALA A 91 30.82 -10.85 -6.34
C ALA A 91 30.68 -10.99 -4.82
N GLY A 92 31.78 -11.01 -4.06
CA GLY A 92 31.79 -11.15 -2.59
C GLY A 92 31.95 -9.83 -1.83
N ARG A 93 32.18 -8.71 -2.52
CA ARG A 93 32.54 -7.42 -1.89
C ARG A 93 31.34 -6.52 -1.54
N ASP A 94 30.13 -6.83 -2.04
CA ASP A 94 28.90 -6.00 -1.94
C ASP A 94 27.77 -6.61 -1.10
#